data_AF-A0A846TVE2-F1
#
_entry.id   AF-A0A846TVE2-F1
#
_cell.length_a   1.000
_cell.length_b   1.000
_cell.length_c   1.000
_cell.angle_alpha   90.00
_cell.angle_beta   90.00
_cell.angle_gamma   90.00
#
_symmetry.space_group_name_H-M   'P 1'
#
loop_
_entity.id
_entity.type
_entity.pdbx_description
1 polymer ?
#
loop_
_entity_poly.entity_id
_entity_poly.type
_entity_poly.pdbx_seq_one_letter_code
_entity_poly.pdbx_strand_id
1 'polypeptide(L)' 'DLVRQIATGLRCSPEAVVLAWIMRLPQRVRPVIGSADPGRIRACAEADRALAVPTYEHWYALHNSARGRNIP' A
#
# COMPACT_ATOMS: atom_id res chain seq x y z
N ASP A 1 -1.61 8.16 -11.02
CA ASP A 1 -0.68 7.88 -9.92
C ASP A 1 -0.43 6.39 -9.76
N LEU A 2 0.83 6.00 -9.51
CA LEU A 2 1.34 4.62 -9.42
C LEU A 2 0.52 3.72 -8.49
N VAL A 3 0.09 4.24 -7.34
CA VAL A 3 -0.76 3.49 -6.38
C VAL A 3 -2.03 2.96 -7.04
N ARG A 4 -2.72 3.78 -7.87
CA ARG A 4 -3.94 3.36 -8.55
C ARG A 4 -3.66 2.30 -9.62
N GLN A 5 -2.51 2.38 -10.30
CA GLN A 5 -2.11 1.39 -11.31
C GLN A 5 -1.87 0.03 -10.66
N ILE A 6 -1.12 0.01 -9.55
CA ILE A 6 -0.88 -1.21 -8.76
C ILE A 6 -2.21 -1.74 -8.22
N ALA A 7 -3.07 -0.88 -7.66
CA ALA A 7 -4.38 -1.27 -7.13
C ALA A 7 -5.26 -1.95 -8.19
N THR A 8 -5.33 -1.38 -9.40
CA THR A 8 -6.04 -1.99 -10.53
C THR A 8 -5.47 -3.36 -10.90
N GLY A 9 -4.14 -3.49 -11.00
CA GLY A 9 -3.48 -4.76 -11.32
C GLY A 9 -3.71 -5.84 -10.25
N LEU A 10 -3.73 -5.43 -8.98
CA LEU A 10 -3.99 -6.31 -7.84
C LEU A 10 -5.48 -6.52 -7.54
N ARG A 11 -6.38 -5.81 -8.23
CA ARG A 11 -7.83 -5.78 -8.00
C ARG A 11 -8.17 -5.54 -6.51
N CYS A 12 -7.53 -4.52 -5.94
CA CYS A 12 -7.79 -4.05 -4.58
C CYS A 12 -7.95 -2.54 -4.55
N SER A 13 -8.30 -1.99 -3.38
CA SER A 13 -8.37 -0.55 -3.18
C SER A 13 -6.98 0.11 -3.14
N PRO A 14 -6.87 1.40 -3.55
CA PRO A 14 -5.65 2.18 -3.38
C PRO A 14 -5.17 2.27 -1.92
N GLU A 15 -6.11 2.36 -0.97
CA GLU A 15 -5.84 2.31 0.47
C GLU A 15 -5.10 1.03 0.87
N ALA A 16 -5.55 -0.12 0.37
CA ALA A 16 -4.92 -1.41 0.62
C ALA A 16 -3.46 -1.45 0.17
N VAL A 17 -3.15 -0.88 -1.00
CA VAL A 17 -1.79 -0.84 -1.55
C VAL A 17 -0.86 -0.03 -0.65
N VAL A 18 -1.29 1.15 -0.20
CA VAL A 18 -0.47 2.02 0.67
C VAL A 18 -0.23 1.38 2.03
N LEU A 19 -1.27 0.79 2.63
CA LEU A 19 -1.15 0.14 3.93
C LEU A 19 -0.29 -1.13 3.85
N ALA A 20 -0.50 -1.98 2.86
CA ALA A 20 0.32 -3.17 2.65
C ALA A 20 1.80 -2.82 2.44
N TRP A 21 2.10 -1.71 1.76
CA TRP A 21 3.47 -1.22 1.59
C TRP A 21 4.16 -0.89 2.92
N ILE A 22 3.49 -0.16 3.83
CA ILE A 22 4.03 0.18 5.17
C ILE A 22 4.10 -1.07 6.06
N MET A 23 3.08 -1.92 6.03
CA MET A 23 3.00 -3.12 6.87
C MET A 23 4.06 -4.17 6.51
N ARG A 24 4.67 -4.09 5.32
CA ARG A 24 5.79 -4.94 4.89
C ARG A 24 7.12 -4.61 5.57
N LEU A 25 7.21 -3.47 6.26
CA LEU A 25 8.40 -3.11 7.01
C LEU A 25 8.75 -4.19 8.06
N PRO A 26 10.05 -4.48 8.27
CA PRO A 26 10.48 -5.56 9.17
C PRO A 26 10.04 -5.33 10.63
N GLN A 27 9.75 -4.08 11.01
CA GLN A 27 9.24 -3.71 12.34
C GLN A 27 7.79 -4.12 12.59
N ARG A 28 7.09 -4.73 11.62
CA ARG A 28 5.69 -5.18 11.74
C ARG A 28 4.75 -4.06 12.20
N VAL A 29 4.85 -2.93 11.52
CA VAL A 29 4.08 -1.71 11.84
C VAL A 29 2.58 -2.00 11.76
N ARG A 30 1.82 -1.49 12.74
CA ARG A 30 0.35 -1.47 12.73
C ARG A 30 -0.13 -0.05 12.41
N PRO A 31 -0.69 0.20 11.22
CA PRO A 31 -1.13 1.53 10.84
C PRO A 31 -2.40 1.95 11.60
N VAL A 32 -2.49 3.23 11.97
CA VAL A 32 -3.69 3.84 12.53
C VAL A 32 -4.48 4.51 11.40
N ILE A 33 -5.77 4.19 11.28
CA ILE A 33 -6.63 4.74 10.23
C ILE A 33 -7.26 6.06 10.73
N GLY A 34 -6.78 7.19 10.20
CA GLY A 34 -7.27 8.54 10.52
C GLY A 34 -8.37 9.04 9.58
N SER A 35 -9.37 8.21 9.26
CA SER A 35 -10.48 8.58 8.36
C SER A 35 -11.81 8.48 9.09
N ALA A 36 -12.71 9.44 8.85
CA ALA A 36 -14.11 9.37 9.30
C ALA A 36 -15.04 8.75 8.23
N ASP A 37 -14.57 8.60 6.99
CA ASP A 37 -15.33 8.00 5.89
C ASP A 37 -15.40 6.46 6.05
N PRO A 38 -16.59 5.88 6.25
CA PRO A 38 -16.77 4.43 6.39
C PRO A 38 -16.32 3.64 5.16
N GLY A 39 -16.47 4.18 3.96
CA GLY A 39 -16.04 3.54 2.72
C GLY A 39 -14.53 3.38 2.67
N ARG A 40 -13.80 4.43 3.05
CA ARG A 40 -12.33 4.39 3.14
C ARG A 40 -11.84 3.49 4.27
N ILE A 41 -12.51 3.48 5.42
CA ILE A 41 -12.19 2.55 6.51
C ILE A 41 -12.33 1.10 6.03
N ARG A 42 -13.39 0.77 5.28
CA ARG A 42 -13.59 -0.57 4.72
C ARG A 42 -12.53 -0.91 3.68
N ALA A 43 -12.17 0.03 2.80
CA ALA A 43 -11.10 -0.16 1.82
C ALA A 43 -9.76 -0.51 2.50
N CYS A 44 -9.43 0.14 3.61
CA CYS A 44 -8.23 -0.18 4.40
C CYS A 44 -8.17 -1.62 4.90
N ALA A 45 -9.32 -2.27 5.14
CA ALA A 45 -9.36 -3.66 5.61
C ALA A 45 -8.88 -4.67 4.56
N GLU A 46 -8.78 -4.28 3.29
CA GLU A 46 -8.24 -5.13 2.24
C GLU A 46 -6.69 -5.24 2.28
N ALA A 47 -6.02 -4.42 3.10
CA ALA A 47 -4.56 -4.37 3.19
C ALA A 47 -3.93 -5.73 3.50
N ASP A 48 -4.54 -6.52 4.37
CA ASP A 48 -4.05 -7.86 4.74
C ASP A 48 -4.06 -8.83 3.55
N ARG A 49 -5.06 -8.72 2.67
CA ARG A 49 -5.09 -9.48 1.41
C ARG A 49 -4.05 -8.95 0.44
N ALA A 50 -3.94 -7.62 0.34
CA ALA A 50 -2.98 -6.97 -0.54
C ALA A 50 -1.53 -7.28 -0.14
N LEU A 51 -1.23 -7.58 1.13
CA LEU A 51 0.08 -8.03 1.63
C LEU A 51 0.55 -9.37 1.07
N ALA A 52 -0.36 -10.24 0.63
CA ALA A 52 -0.01 -11.56 0.09
C ALA A 52 0.47 -11.50 -1.38
N VAL A 53 0.27 -10.36 -2.05
CA VAL A 53 0.45 -10.19 -3.50
C VAL A 53 1.59 -9.25 -3.93
N PRO A 54 2.23 -8.38 -3.12
CA PRO A 54 3.20 -7.44 -3.67
C PRO A 54 4.54 -8.13 -3.91
N THR A 55 5.06 -7.98 -5.12
CA THR A 55 6.45 -8.29 -5.46
C THR A 55 7.38 -7.23 -4.84
N TYR A 56 8.64 -7.57 -4.55
CA TYR A 56 9.65 -6.60 -4.09
C TYR A 56 9.76 -5.40 -5.04
N GLU A 57 9.51 -5.61 -6.35
CA GLU A 57 9.48 -4.56 -7.37
C GLU A 57 8.44 -3.47 -7.08
N HIS A 58 7.20 -3.84 -6.74
CA HIS A 58 6.18 -2.85 -6.37
C HIS A 58 6.58 -2.05 -5.14
N TRP A 59 7.23 -2.69 -4.17
CA TRP A 59 7.68 -2.02 -2.95
C TRP A 59 8.73 -0.95 -3.25
N TYR A 60 9.72 -1.27 -4.08
CA TYR A 60 10.75 -0.33 -4.52
C TYR A 60 10.19 0.77 -5.41
N ALA A 61 9.28 0.45 -6.33
CA ALA A 61 8.63 1.44 -7.18
C ALA A 61 7.86 2.48 -6.36
N LEU A 62 7.10 2.04 -5.36
CA LEU A 62 6.39 2.93 -4.42
C LEU A 62 7.37 3.75 -3.58
N HIS A 63 8.45 3.15 -3.09
CA HIS A 63 9.48 3.87 -2.31
C HIS A 63 10.17 4.96 -3.13
N ASN A 64 10.58 4.66 -4.36
CA ASN A 64 11.22 5.61 -5.27
C ASN A 64 10.26 6.73 -5.66
N SER A 65 9.00 6.38 -5.99
CA SER A 65 7.96 7.35 -6.31
C SER A 65 7.66 8.30 -5.15
N ALA A 66 7.71 7.83 -3.90
CA ALA A 66 7.46 8.65 -2.71
C ALA A 66 8.64 9.58 -2.37
N ARG A 67 9.89 9.17 -2.64
CA ARG A 67 11.10 9.96 -2.32
C ARG A 67 11.57 10.85 -3.47
N GLY A 68 11.04 10.68 -4.69
CA GLY A 68 11.45 11.44 -5.88
C GLY A 68 12.88 11.18 -6.34
N ARG A 69 13.55 10.15 -5.79
CA ARG A 69 14.92 9.71 -6.12
C ARG A 69 14.99 8.19 -5.98
N ASN A 70 15.74 7.52 -6.86
CA ASN A 70 15.96 6.09 -6.76
C ASN A 70 16.84 5.76 -5.54
N ILE A 71 16.51 4.66 -4.85
CA ILE A 71 17.40 4.07 -3.85
C ILE A 71 18.71 3.64 -4.55
N PRO A 72 19.90 3.88 -3.96
CA PRO A 72 21.18 3.42 -4.49
C PRO A 72 21.29 1.91 -4.62
#